data_AF-A0A3D4Y0L8-F1
#
_entry.id   AF-A0A3D4Y0L8-F1
#
_cell.length_a   1.000
_cell.length_b   1.000
_cell.length_c   1.000
_cell.angle_alpha   90.00
_cell.angle_beta   90.00
_cell.angle_gamma   90.00
#
_symmetry.space_group_name_H-M   'P 1'
#
loop_
_entity.id
_entity.type
_entity.pdbx_description
1 polymer ?
#
loop_
_entity_poly.entity_id
_entity_poly.type
_entity_poly.pdbx_seq_one_letter_code
_entity_poly.pdbx_strand_id
1 'polypeptide(L)'
;MKISQLFDIVGSAISHFLFMNNDDKKQKKESLLNSEYLQVFARVSAWIITPVIFSLIIGKYLDNKFDTTPWILCVSLATTFTLSMFMIIKIAKKYMDKDLK
;
A
#
# COMPACT_ATOMS: atom_id res chain seq x y z
N MET A 1 -17.40 -55.43 9.80
CA MET A 1 -17.49 -53.96 9.60
C MET A 1 -18.26 -53.71 8.32
N LYS A 2 -19.41 -53.03 8.37
CA LYS A 2 -20.30 -52.86 7.19
C LYS A 2 -19.67 -51.91 6.18
N ILE A 3 -19.73 -52.23 4.88
CA ILE A 3 -19.24 -51.39 3.78
C ILE A 3 -19.78 -49.95 3.85
N SER A 4 -21.02 -49.76 4.33
CA SER A 4 -21.65 -48.44 4.46
C SER A 4 -20.87 -47.49 5.38
N GLN A 5 -20.31 -48.00 6.48
CA GLN A 5 -19.54 -47.19 7.44
C GLN A 5 -18.22 -46.69 6.83
N LEU A 6 -17.63 -47.45 5.90
CA LEU A 6 -16.40 -47.06 5.21
C LEU A 6 -16.65 -45.84 4.31
N PHE A 7 -17.79 -45.83 3.59
CA PHE A 7 -18.15 -44.72 2.70
C PHE A 7 -18.47 -43.44 3.48
N ASP A 8 -19.13 -43.53 4.63
CA ASP A 8 -19.42 -42.36 5.47
C ASP A 8 -18.13 -41.72 6.03
N ILE A 9 -17.17 -42.55 6.44
CA ILE A 9 -15.86 -42.09 6.96
C ILE A 9 -15.06 -41.41 5.85
N VAL A 10 -15.01 -42.01 4.66
CA VAL A 10 -14.28 -41.44 3.51
C VAL A 10 -14.94 -40.15 3.01
N GLY A 11 -16.27 -40.09 2.95
CA GLY A 11 -17.00 -38.88 2.56
C GLY A 11 -16.78 -37.73 3.54
N SER A 12 -16.80 -38.00 4.84
CA SER A 12 -16.50 -37.02 5.89
C SER A 12 -15.05 -36.51 5.80
N ALA A 13 -14.09 -37.40 5.59
CA ALA A 13 -12.67 -37.03 5.46
C ALA A 13 -12.40 -36.16 4.23
N ILE A 14 -13.04 -36.46 3.08
CA ILE A 14 -12.91 -35.64 1.86
C ILE A 14 -13.56 -34.27 2.06
N SER A 15 -14.73 -34.21 2.68
CA SER A 15 -15.41 -32.94 2.99
C SER A 15 -14.56 -32.07 3.91
N HIS A 16 -14.02 -32.65 4.99
CA HIS A 16 -13.16 -31.95 5.92
C HIS A 16 -11.85 -31.48 5.26
N PHE A 17 -11.23 -32.31 4.41
CA PHE A 17 -10.02 -31.93 3.67
C PHE A 17 -10.26 -30.81 2.65
N LEU A 18 -11.40 -30.85 1.94
CA LEU A 18 -11.79 -29.82 0.98
C LEU A 18 -12.17 -28.51 1.68
N PHE A 19 -12.84 -28.56 2.83
CA PHE A 19 -13.16 -27.37 3.63
C PHE A 19 -11.90 -26.76 4.27
N MET A 20 -11.03 -27.59 4.88
CA MET A 20 -9.81 -27.13 5.56
C MET A 20 -8.85 -26.37 4.62
N ASN A 21 -8.78 -26.72 3.33
CA ASN A 21 -7.90 -26.04 2.37
C ASN A 21 -8.39 -24.64 1.91
N ASN A 22 -9.70 -24.35 2.01
CA ASN A 22 -10.25 -23.10 1.49
C ASN A 22 -10.22 -21.95 2.51
N ASP A 23 -10.44 -22.25 3.80
CA ASP A 23 -10.50 -21.24 4.86
C ASP A 23 -9.12 -20.64 5.19
N ASP A 24 -8.06 -21.46 5.16
CA ASP A 24 -6.67 -21.03 5.41
C ASP A 24 -6.17 -20.02 4.37
N LYS A 25 -6.54 -20.19 3.09
CA LYS A 25 -6.09 -19.28 2.02
C LYS A 25 -6.78 -17.92 2.09
N LYS A 26 -8.05 -17.89 2.50
CA LYS A 26 -8.80 -16.64 2.70
C LYS A 26 -8.28 -15.89 3.93
N GLN A 27 -8.16 -16.55 5.08
CA GLN A 27 -7.62 -15.92 6.29
C GLN A 27 -6.17 -15.43 6.09
N LYS A 28 -5.32 -16.21 5.43
CA LYS A 28 -3.94 -15.80 5.17
C LYS A 28 -3.88 -14.58 4.25
N LYS A 29 -4.70 -14.51 3.18
CA LYS A 29 -4.78 -13.32 2.33
C LYS A 29 -5.32 -12.11 3.08
N GLU A 30 -6.33 -12.28 3.92
CA GLU A 30 -6.92 -11.16 4.68
C GLU A 30 -6.00 -10.67 5.80
N SER A 31 -5.21 -11.55 6.44
CA SER A 31 -4.17 -11.14 7.39
C SER A 31 -2.96 -10.46 6.72
N LEU A 32 -2.63 -10.86 5.48
CA LEU A 32 -1.58 -10.21 4.70
C LEU A 32 -2.04 -8.87 4.13
N LEU A 33 -3.29 -8.75 3.67
CA LEU A 33 -3.87 -7.49 3.17
C LEU A 33 -4.17 -6.48 4.30
N ASN A 34 -4.57 -6.95 5.48
CA ASN A 34 -4.72 -6.12 6.68
C ASN A 34 -3.41 -5.92 7.45
N SER A 35 -2.26 -6.31 6.87
CA SER A 35 -0.98 -6.01 7.50
C SER A 35 -0.78 -4.49 7.55
N GLU A 36 -0.61 -3.96 8.75
CA GLU A 36 -0.42 -2.52 9.00
C GLU A 36 0.71 -1.94 8.13
N TYR A 37 1.73 -2.77 7.84
CA TYR A 37 2.84 -2.47 6.94
C TYR A 37 2.40 -2.13 5.52
N LEU A 38 1.47 -2.87 4.91
CA LEU A 38 0.97 -2.58 3.57
C LEU A 38 0.15 -1.28 3.55
N GLN A 39 -0.61 -0.99 4.60
CA GLN A 39 -1.34 0.28 4.71
C GLN A 39 -0.40 1.47 4.82
N VAL A 40 0.65 1.38 5.64
CA VAL A 40 1.65 2.45 5.77
C VAL A 40 2.41 2.63 4.45
N PHE A 41 2.86 1.53 3.83
CA PHE A 41 3.54 1.57 2.54
C PHE A 41 2.68 2.20 1.44
N ALA A 42 1.41 1.79 1.33
CA ALA A 42 0.48 2.37 0.36
C ALA A 42 0.23 3.85 0.61
N ARG A 43 0.04 4.24 1.88
CA ARG A 43 -0.16 5.65 2.28
C ARG A 43 1.05 6.52 1.95
N VAL A 44 2.26 6.05 2.24
CA VAL A 44 3.50 6.77 1.91
C VAL A 44 3.66 6.87 0.40
N SER A 45 3.44 5.78 -0.33
CA SER A 45 3.54 5.76 -1.80
C SER A 45 2.55 6.74 -2.44
N ALA A 46 1.30 6.76 -1.97
CA ALA A 46 0.30 7.73 -2.42
C ALA A 46 0.75 9.17 -2.16
N TRP A 47 1.33 9.44 -0.99
CA TRP A 47 1.79 10.78 -0.62
C TRP A 47 3.02 11.25 -1.39
N ILE A 48 3.84 10.33 -1.94
CA ILE A 48 4.94 10.67 -2.85
C ILE A 48 4.41 10.98 -4.24
N ILE A 49 3.47 10.17 -4.75
CA ILE A 49 2.93 10.32 -6.11
C ILE A 49 2.16 11.64 -6.26
N THR A 50 1.38 12.04 -5.25
CA THR A 50 0.59 13.29 -5.29
C THR A 50 1.41 14.55 -5.62
N PRO A 51 2.46 14.92 -4.86
CA PRO A 51 3.27 16.09 -5.14
C PRO A 51 4.07 15.94 -6.43
N VAL A 52 4.49 14.73 -6.82
CA VAL A 52 5.21 14.48 -8.08
C VAL A 52 4.32 14.79 -9.28
N ILE A 53 3.08 14.29 -9.30
CA ILE A 53 2.13 14.58 -10.38
C ILE A 53 1.77 16.08 -10.38
N PHE A 54 1.53 16.66 -9.22
CA PHE A 54 1.24 18.10 -9.09
C PHE A 54 2.38 18.95 -9.66
N SER A 55 3.63 18.58 -9.36
CA SER A 55 4.83 19.21 -9.89
C SER A 55 4.99 19.07 -11.41
N LEU A 56 4.68 17.89 -11.96
CA LEU A 56 4.71 17.67 -13.41
C LEU A 56 3.69 18.54 -14.14
N ILE A 57 2.48 18.69 -13.61
CA ILE A 57 1.42 19.52 -14.22
C ILE A 57 1.84 21.00 -14.19
N ILE A 58 2.29 21.49 -13.03
CA ILE A 58 2.73 22.89 -12.88
C ILE A 58 4.00 23.18 -13.66
N GLY A 59 4.98 22.27 -13.63
CA GLY A 59 6.23 22.41 -14.37
C GLY A 59 6.00 22.46 -15.87
N LYS A 60 5.15 21.57 -16.39
CA LYS A 60 4.80 21.54 -17.82
C LYS A 60 3.97 22.75 -18.25
N TYR A 61 3.09 23.27 -17.38
CA TYR A 61 2.34 24.49 -17.66
C TYR A 61 3.24 25.73 -17.72
N LEU A 62 4.22 25.83 -16.81
CA LEU A 62 5.18 26.93 -16.82
C LEU A 62 6.19 26.83 -17.95
N ASP A 63 6.75 25.65 -18.24
CA ASP A 63 7.68 25.46 -19.36
C ASP A 63 7.03 25.84 -20.70
N ASN A 64 5.76 25.45 -20.93
CA ASN A 64 5.01 25.85 -22.13
C ASN A 64 4.75 27.37 -22.20
N LYS A 65 4.71 28.06 -21.06
CA LYS A 65 4.47 29.51 -21.01
C LYS A 65 5.75 30.32 -21.23
N PHE A 66 6.92 29.75 -20.92
CA PHE A 66 8.21 30.44 -21.00
C PHE A 66 9.12 29.92 -22.13
N ASP A 67 8.67 28.96 -22.94
CA ASP A 67 9.39 28.40 -24.11
C ASP A 67 10.82 27.91 -23.78
N THR A 68 11.05 27.59 -22.50
CA THR A 68 12.36 27.25 -21.97
C THR A 68 12.47 25.72 -21.88
N THR A 69 13.53 25.16 -22.46
CA THR A 69 14.00 23.77 -22.27
C THR A 69 13.82 23.33 -20.81
N PRO A 70 13.42 22.08 -20.48
CA PRO A 70 12.65 21.75 -19.27
C PRO A 70 13.43 21.90 -17.95
N TRP A 71 13.69 23.14 -17.56
CA TRP A 71 14.47 23.54 -16.40
C TRP A 71 13.54 23.84 -15.22
N ILE A 72 12.37 24.41 -15.50
CA ILE A 72 11.36 24.71 -14.47
C ILE A 72 10.72 23.42 -13.97
N LEU A 73 10.56 22.41 -14.82
CA LEU A 73 10.13 21.07 -14.40
C LEU A 73 11.13 20.45 -13.41
N CYS A 74 12.43 20.62 -13.63
CA CYS A 74 13.47 20.12 -12.73
C CYS A 74 13.44 20.83 -11.36
N VAL A 75 13.31 22.16 -11.34
CA VAL A 75 13.20 22.94 -10.10
C VAL A 75 11.88 22.65 -9.36
N SER A 76 10.78 22.51 -10.09
CA SER A 76 9.46 22.13 -9.56
C SER A 76 9.52 20.76 -8.86
N LEU A 77 10.16 19.78 -9.50
CA LEU A 77 10.33 18.42 -8.97
C LEU A 77 11.20 18.42 -7.72
N ALA A 78 12.33 19.14 -7.75
CA ALA A 78 13.20 19.30 -6.59
C ALA A 78 12.46 19.98 -5.42
N THR A 79 11.64 20.98 -5.70
CA THR A 79 10.88 21.72 -4.67
C THR A 79 9.81 20.83 -4.02
N THR A 80 9.06 20.06 -4.81
CA THR A 80 8.04 19.14 -4.27
C THR A 80 8.65 17.94 -3.55
N PHE A 81 9.77 17.41 -4.04
CA PHE A 81 10.53 16.39 -3.33
C PHE A 81 10.98 16.87 -1.96
N THR A 82 11.51 18.09 -1.88
CA THR A 82 11.93 18.72 -0.62
C THR A 82 10.74 18.95 0.32
N LEU A 83 9.60 19.44 -0.19
CA LEU A 83 8.35 19.60 0.58
C LEU A 83 7.82 18.27 1.13
N SER A 84 7.91 17.19 0.36
CA SER A 84 7.51 15.85 0.80
C SER A 84 8.38 15.37 1.97
N MET A 85 9.70 15.57 1.89
CA MET A 85 10.64 15.24 2.97
C MET A 85 10.28 15.99 4.27
N PHE A 86 9.96 17.28 4.19
CA PHE A 86 9.55 18.07 5.36
C PHE A 86 8.23 17.57 5.99
N MET A 87 7.24 17.19 5.18
CA MET A 87 5.98 16.64 5.69
C MET A 87 6.17 15.32 6.44
N ILE A 88 7.01 14.43 5.92
CA ILE A 88 7.33 13.14 6.55
C ILE A 88 7.98 13.36 7.91
N ILE A 89 8.97 14.25 8.01
CA ILE A 89 9.63 14.58 9.28
C ILE A 89 8.62 15.13 10.30
N LYS A 90 7.68 15.97 9.85
CA LYS A 90 6.65 16.56 10.72
C LYS A 90 5.66 15.50 11.24
N ILE A 91 5.30 14.52 10.42
CA ILE A 91 4.47 13.37 10.80
C ILE A 91 5.23 12.46 11.77
N ALA A 92 6.50 12.16 11.48
CA ALA A 92 7.35 11.33 12.33
C ALA A 92 7.53 11.95 13.73
N LYS A 93 7.85 13.24 13.81
CA LYS A 93 7.92 13.98 15.08
C LYS A 93 6.60 13.93 15.86
N LYS A 94 5.46 14.07 15.17
CA LYS A 94 4.14 14.03 15.80
C LYS A 94 3.79 12.64 16.37
N TYR A 95 4.31 11.57 15.78
CA TYR A 95 4.19 10.22 16.32
C TYR A 95 5.11 10.03 17.54
N MET A 96 6.37 10.47 17.46
CA MET A 96 7.32 10.39 18.58
C MET A 96 6.85 11.16 19.82
N ASP A 97 6.30 12.37 19.66
CA ASP A 97 5.79 13.16 20.79
C ASP A 97 4.51 12.58 21.42
N LYS A 98 3.78 11.72 20.69
CA LYS A 98 2.58 11.05 21.21
C LYS A 98 2.90 9.82 22.05
N ASP A 99 4.01 9.15 21.79
CA ASP A 99 4.48 8.01 22.59
C ASP A 99 5.32 8.43 23.81
N LEU A 100 5.65 9.73 23.92
CA LEU A 100 6.42 10.33 25.02
C LEU A 100 5.54 11.05 26.06
N LYS A 101 4.20 10.94 25.99
CA LYS A 101 3.25 11.56 26.93
C LYS A 101 2.32 10.51 27.53
#